data_AF-A0AAW8APC3-F1
#
_entry.id   AF-A0AAW8APC3-F1
#
_cell.length_a   1.000
_cell.length_b   1.000
_cell.length_c   1.000
_cell.angle_alpha   90.00
_cell.angle_beta   90.00
_cell.angle_gamma   90.00
#
_symmetry.space_group_name_H-M   'P 1'
#
loop_
_entity.id
_entity.type
_entity.pdbx_description
1 polymer ?
#
loop_
_entity_poly.entity_id
_entity_poly.type
_entity_poly.pdbx_seq_one_letter_code
_entity_poly.pdbx_strand_id
1 'polypeptide(L)'
;TRFARSVTLVHRREEFRASRIMLERAKANEKIRFLTNAEPVEVLGENSVTGLVVRDTVTGETSTLEITGMFVAIGHDPRSELVKGQVD
;
A
#
# COMPACT_ATOMS: atom_id res chain seq x y z
N THR A 1 -13.72 -1.22 -4.57
CA THR A 1 -13.46 -0.75 -5.95
C THR A 1 -14.68 -0.06 -6.57
N ARG A 2 -15.37 0.77 -5.77
CA ARG A 2 -16.63 1.44 -6.16
C ARG A 2 -16.40 2.70 -7.02
N PHE A 3 -15.22 3.30 -6.91
CA PHE A 3 -14.91 4.61 -7.50
C PHE A 3 -13.74 4.55 -8.50
N ALA A 4 -12.66 3.86 -8.17
CA ALA A 4 -11.52 3.70 -9.07
C ALA A 4 -11.79 2.66 -10.17
N ARG A 5 -11.27 2.92 -11.38
CA ARG A 5 -11.23 1.97 -12.50
C ARG A 5 -10.48 0.70 -12.13
N SER A 6 -9.31 0.85 -11.50
CA SER A 6 -8.45 -0.22 -10.98
C SER A 6 -7.76 0.26 -9.71
N VAL A 7 -7.32 -0.69 -8.88
CA VAL A 7 -6.54 -0.45 -7.66
C VAL A 7 -5.30 -1.34 -7.71
N THR A 8 -4.12 -0.75 -7.65
CA THR A 8 -2.87 -1.50 -7.44
C THR A 8 -2.54 -1.43 -5.96
N LEU A 9 -2.57 -2.59 -5.29
CA LEU A 9 -2.19 -2.71 -3.89
C LEU A 9 -0.69 -3.01 -3.82
N VAL A 10 0.09 -1.99 -3.47
CA VAL A 10 1.54 -2.08 -3.28
C VAL A 10 1.84 -2.57 -1.87
N HIS A 11 2.69 -3.59 -1.75
CA HIS A 11 3.13 -4.13 -0.48
C HIS A 11 4.59 -4.55 -0.51
N ARG A 12 5.35 -4.17 0.52
CA ARG A 12 6.81 -4.36 0.59
C ARG A 12 7.28 -5.81 0.86
N ARG A 13 6.36 -6.76 0.97
CA ARG A 13 6.65 -8.19 1.23
C ARG A 13 5.73 -9.05 0.39
N GLU A 14 6.04 -10.35 0.30
CA GLU A 14 5.14 -11.35 -0.29
C GLU A 14 3.93 -11.62 0.59
N GLU A 15 4.15 -11.68 1.91
CA GLU A 15 3.12 -12.07 2.86
C GLU A 15 2.36 -10.88 3.47
N PHE A 16 1.05 -11.03 3.60
CA PHE A 16 0.15 -10.04 4.19
C PHE A 16 -0.16 -10.35 5.65
N ARG A 17 -0.17 -9.31 6.48
CA ARG A 17 -0.62 -9.38 7.88
C ARG A 17 -2.14 -9.26 8.04
N ALA A 18 -2.88 -9.07 6.94
CA ALA A 18 -4.33 -8.98 6.96
C ALA A 18 -4.96 -10.31 7.38
N SER A 19 -6.17 -10.27 7.92
CA SER A 19 -6.93 -11.50 8.18
C SER A 19 -7.16 -12.27 6.87
N ARG A 20 -7.17 -13.61 6.96
CA ARG A 20 -7.30 -14.49 5.79
C ARG A 20 -8.49 -14.12 4.91
N ILE A 21 -9.66 -13.90 5.52
CA ILE A 21 -10.88 -13.54 4.81
C ILE A 21 -10.79 -12.19 4.09
N MET A 22 -10.07 -11.20 4.64
CA MET A 22 -9.88 -9.92 3.96
C MET A 22 -8.96 -10.07 2.75
N LEU A 23 -7.88 -10.84 2.88
CA LEU A 23 -6.98 -11.12 1.78
C LEU A 23 -7.69 -11.88 0.66
N GLU A 24 -8.49 -12.90 0.99
CA GLU A 24 -9.30 -13.66 0.03
C GLU A 24 -10.30 -12.77 -0.72
N ARG A 25 -11.02 -11.91 0.00
CA ARG A 25 -11.95 -10.94 -0.62
C ARG A 25 -11.24 -9.97 -1.56
N ALA A 26 -10.04 -9.53 -1.21
CA ALA A 26 -9.25 -8.63 -2.05
C ALA A 26 -8.71 -9.35 -3.30
N LYS A 27 -8.24 -10.59 -3.15
CA LYS A 27 -7.79 -11.46 -4.26
C LYS A 27 -8.92 -11.81 -5.23
N ALA A 28 -10.14 -11.99 -4.73
CA ALA A 28 -11.31 -12.28 -5.55
C ALA A 28 -11.86 -11.05 -6.32
N ASN A 29 -11.31 -9.85 -6.09
CA ASN A 29 -11.78 -8.63 -6.74
C ASN A 29 -10.96 -8.32 -8.00
N GLU A 30 -11.56 -8.49 -9.18
CA GLU A 30 -10.89 -8.31 -10.48
C GLU A 30 -10.29 -6.91 -10.71
N LYS A 31 -10.79 -5.89 -9.99
CA LYS A 31 -10.26 -4.53 -10.08
C LYS A 31 -9.00 -4.32 -9.22
N ILE A 32 -8.63 -5.26 -8.36
CA ILE A 32 -7.45 -5.19 -7.49
C ILE A 32 -6.31 -5.98 -8.11
N ARG A 33 -5.16 -5.33 -8.29
CA ARG A 33 -3.90 -5.97 -8.68
C ARG A 33 -2.94 -5.88 -7.51
N PHE A 34 -2.27 -6.97 -7.18
CA PHE A 34 -1.28 -7.00 -6.12
C PHE A 34 0.10 -6.77 -6.73
N LEU A 35 0.84 -5.82 -6.15
CA LEU A 35 2.26 -5.60 -6.41
C LEU A 35 2.99 -5.81 -5.09
N THR A 36 3.36 -7.07 -4.83
CA THR A 36 4.14 -7.47 -3.67
C THR A 36 5.63 -7.25 -3.91
N ASN A 37 6.44 -7.34 -2.84
CA ASN A 37 7.87 -7.03 -2.88
C ASN A 37 8.16 -5.66 -3.50
N ALA A 38 7.29 -4.68 -3.28
CA ALA A 38 7.46 -3.35 -3.84
C ALA A 38 7.23 -2.29 -2.79
N GLU A 39 8.06 -1.24 -2.82
CA GLU A 39 7.91 -0.09 -1.95
C GLU A 39 7.92 1.22 -2.75
N PRO A 40 7.08 2.20 -2.39
CA PRO A 40 7.13 3.54 -2.96
C PRO A 40 8.49 4.19 -2.72
N VAL A 41 9.06 4.82 -3.76
CA VAL A 41 10.28 5.64 -3.65
C VAL A 41 10.03 7.11 -3.97
N GLU A 42 9.09 7.41 -4.87
CA GLU A 42 8.78 8.78 -5.28
C GLU A 42 7.33 8.90 -5.75
N VAL A 43 6.65 9.96 -5.34
CA VAL A 43 5.33 10.33 -5.86
C VAL A 43 5.53 11.39 -6.93
N LEU A 44 5.04 11.12 -8.14
CA LEU A 44 5.18 12.03 -9.27
C LEU A 44 3.98 12.98 -9.35
N GLY A 45 4.25 14.22 -9.74
CA GLY A 45 3.26 15.27 -9.96
C GLY A 45 3.47 16.48 -9.05
N GLU A 46 3.09 17.67 -9.53
CA GLU A 46 3.28 18.93 -8.79
C GLU A 46 2.10 19.22 -7.86
N ASN A 47 0.93 19.45 -8.44
CA ASN A 47 -0.30 19.79 -7.70
C ASN A 47 -1.21 18.58 -7.46
N SER A 48 -1.00 17.50 -8.20
CA SER A 48 -1.79 16.27 -8.14
C SER A 48 -0.94 15.08 -8.54
N VAL A 49 -1.23 13.91 -7.99
CA VAL A 49 -0.54 12.67 -8.32
C VAL A 49 -0.73 12.33 -9.79
N THR A 50 0.37 12.10 -10.51
CA THR A 50 0.39 11.59 -11.89
C THR A 50 1.07 10.23 -12.00
N GLY A 51 1.86 9.85 -11.00
CA GLY A 51 2.50 8.54 -10.97
C GLY A 51 3.13 8.20 -9.63
N LEU A 52 3.60 6.96 -9.53
CA LEU A 52 4.32 6.43 -8.38
C LEU A 52 5.52 5.63 -8.87
N VAL A 53 6.73 6.06 -8.51
CA VAL A 53 7.91 5.24 -8.68
C VAL A 53 7.95 4.25 -7.53
N VAL A 54 8.11 2.96 -7.86
CA VAL A 54 8.23 1.87 -6.91
C VAL A 54 9.55 1.13 -7.14
N ARG A 55 10.14 0.64 -6.06
CA ARG A 55 11.32 -0.23 -6.08
C ARG A 55 10.93 -1.64 -5.69
N ASP A 56 11.39 -2.62 -6.46
CA ASP A 56 11.33 -4.02 -6.06
C ASP A 56 12.31 -4.27 -4.91
N THR A 57 11.80 -4.78 -3.78
CA THR A 57 12.56 -4.99 -2.55
C THR A 57 13.48 -6.22 -2.60
N VAL A 58 13.33 -7.06 -3.63
CA VAL A 58 14.16 -8.26 -3.88
C VAL A 58 15.26 -7.95 -4.89
N THR A 59 14.93 -7.31 -6.02
CA THR A 59 15.89 -7.05 -7.10
C THR A 59 16.54 -5.66 -7.01
N GLY A 60 15.89 -4.71 -6.35
CA GLY A 60 16.31 -3.30 -6.30
C GLY A 60 15.91 -2.49 -7.54
N GLU A 61 15.28 -3.12 -8.54
CA GLU A 61 14.86 -2.44 -9.77
C GLU A 61 13.71 -1.47 -9.51
N THR A 62 13.72 -0.35 -10.23
CA THR A 62 12.66 0.68 -10.13
C THR A 62 11.76 0.65 -11.35
N SER A 63 10.46 0.88 -11.15
CA SER A 63 9.48 1.06 -12.22
C SER A 63 8.48 2.16 -11.86
N THR A 64 7.81 2.70 -12.87
CA THR A 64 6.81 3.76 -12.70
C THR A 64 5.40 3.21 -12.93
N LEU A 65 4.51 3.50 -11.98
CA LEU A 65 3.08 3.23 -12.09
C LEU A 65 2.35 4.53 -12.43
N GLU A 66 1.72 4.58 -13.60
CA GLU A 66 0.83 5.67 -14.00
C GLU A 66 -0.47 5.61 -13.20
N ILE A 67 -0.62 6.49 -12.22
CA ILE A 67 -1.77 6.54 -11.29
C ILE A 67 -2.17 7.99 -11.04
N THR A 68 -3.46 8.22 -10.79
CA THR A 68 -3.98 9.57 -10.51
C THR A 68 -4.28 9.82 -9.03
N GLY A 69 -3.97 8.84 -8.17
CA GLY A 69 -4.21 8.95 -6.73
C GLY A 69 -3.53 7.84 -5.95
N MET A 70 -3.03 8.19 -4.75
CA MET A 70 -2.35 7.28 -3.83
C MET A 70 -3.01 7.34 -2.46
N PHE A 71 -3.24 6.18 -1.85
CA PHE A 71 -3.79 6.05 -0.50
C PHE A 71 -2.81 5.25 0.36
N VAL A 72 -2.35 5.85 1.45
CA VAL A 72 -1.42 5.21 2.39
C VAL A 72 -2.22 4.56 3.53
N ALA A 73 -2.14 3.24 3.64
CA ALA A 73 -2.88 2.44 4.63
C ALA A 73 -1.95 1.46 5.36
N ILE A 74 -0.93 1.99 6.04
CA ILE A 74 0.14 1.20 6.69
C ILE A 74 -0.02 1.01 8.21
N GLY A 75 -1.16 1.43 8.75
CA GLY A 75 -1.45 1.42 10.18
C GLY A 75 -1.44 2.82 10.80
N HIS A 76 -1.81 2.88 12.08
CA HIS A 76 -1.79 4.10 12.88
C HIS A 76 -0.99 3.82 14.14
N ASP A 77 -0.30 4.84 14.64
CA ASP A 77 0.35 4.81 15.95
C ASP A 77 -0.55 5.55 16.97
N PRO A 78 -1.21 4.84 17.91
CA PRO A 78 -1.99 5.49 18.95
C PRO A 78 -1.06 6.27 19.89
N ARG A 79 -1.39 7.53 20.17
CA ARG A 79 -0.61 8.40 21.08
C ARG A 79 -0.83 8.07 22.56
N SER A 80 -0.48 6.86 22.98
CA SER A 80 -0.62 6.37 24.36
C SER A 80 0.66 6.43 25.17
N GLU A 81 1.71 7.09 24.67
CA GLU A 81 3.04 7.11 25.28
C GLU A 81 3.03 7.72 26.68
N LEU A 82 2.16 8.71 26.91
CA LEU A 82 1.99 9.38 28.22
C LEU A 82 1.58 8.40 29.33
N VAL A 83 0.84 7.34 29.00
CA VAL A 83 0.30 6.37 29.98
C VAL A 83 0.96 4.99 29.86
N LYS A 84 2.10 4.90 29.19
CA LYS A 84 2.82 3.64 29.00
C LYS A 84 3.19 3.03 30.35
N GLY A 85 2.74 1.80 30.59
CA GLY A 85 2.98 1.06 31.85
C GLY A 85 2.08 1.46 33.02
N GLN A 86 1.05 2.29 32.80
CA GLN A 86 0.06 2.66 33.83
C GLN A 86 -1.18 1.76 33.84
N VAL A 87 -1.33 0.91 32.82
CA VAL A 87 -2.43 -0.04 32.64
C VAL A 87 -1.83 -1.37 32.17
N ASP A 88 -2.31 -2.47 32.74
CA ASP A 88 -1.96 -3.85 32.39
C ASP A 88 -2.73 -4.33 31.14
#